data_AF-A0A3D1CM55-F1
#
_entry.id   AF-A0A3D1CM55-F1
#
_cell.length_a   1.000
_cell.length_b   1.000
_cell.length_c   1.000
_cell.angle_alpha   90.00
_cell.angle_beta   90.00
_cell.angle_gamma   90.00
#
_symmetry.space_group_name_H-M   'P 1'
#
loop_
_entity.id
_entity.type
_entity.pdbx_description
1 polymer ?
#
loop_
_entity_poly.entity_id
_entity_poly.type
_entity_poly.pdbx_seq_one_letter_code
_entity_poly.pdbx_strand_id
1 'polypeptide(L)'
;MESYTLITEWLENYPHLYTLIGLSLLILISWVANWLVKRILVRGVYRILKNSELGRYSSLADSSFIRRMANIVPALILSAGIVIIPNISPVAVAVVQNVTTAFIVLTIALGIGSLLTIVNEAYNKRPDAHLKPIKGYIQVLKIAIYAIAAILMIASLIDRSPLILLSGLGAMAAVLLLIFQDTLLSLVASVQISSNDLIRVGDWIEMAPLNADGDVIDIALHTVKVQNWDKTISVIPTKRF
;
A
#
# COMPACT_ATOMS: atom_id res chain seq x y z
N MET A 1 -33.21 22.06 -33.40
CA MET A 1 -31.91 22.70 -33.08
C MET A 1 -32.16 24.08 -32.46
N GLU A 2 -33.09 24.88 -33.00
CA GLU A 2 -33.53 26.18 -32.44
C GLU A 2 -34.10 26.11 -31.00
N SER A 3 -34.76 25.02 -30.63
CA SER A 3 -35.26 24.83 -29.26
C SER A 3 -34.15 24.68 -28.23
N TYR A 4 -32.99 24.14 -28.62
CA TYR A 4 -31.84 23.98 -27.72
C TYR A 4 -31.12 25.32 -27.50
N THR A 5 -31.02 26.14 -28.55
CA THR A 5 -30.38 27.46 -28.49
C THR A 5 -31.19 28.46 -27.66
N LEU A 6 -32.53 28.42 -27.76
CA LEU A 6 -33.41 29.25 -26.93
C LEU A 6 -33.35 28.91 -25.44
N ILE A 7 -33.21 27.62 -25.11
CA ILE A 7 -33.06 27.17 -23.71
C ILE A 7 -31.69 27.61 -23.17
N THR A 8 -30.61 27.50 -23.96
CA THR A 8 -29.28 27.95 -23.53
C THR A 8 -29.20 29.47 -23.35
N GLU A 9 -29.78 30.26 -24.27
CA GLU A 9 -29.85 31.73 -24.14
C GLU A 9 -30.70 32.18 -22.95
N TRP A 10 -31.81 31.49 -22.65
CA TRP A 10 -32.65 31.81 -21.49
C TRP A 10 -31.96 31.45 -20.16
N LEU A 11 -31.19 30.35 -20.11
CA LEU A 11 -30.39 30.01 -18.93
C LEU A 11 -29.14 30.89 -18.76
N GLU A 12 -28.57 31.46 -19.82
CA GLU A 12 -27.46 32.43 -19.71
C GLU A 12 -27.86 33.68 -18.92
N ASN A 13 -29.14 34.06 -18.95
CA ASN A 13 -29.68 35.15 -18.13
C ASN A 13 -29.72 34.83 -16.61
N TYR A 14 -29.59 33.56 -16.22
CA TYR A 14 -29.55 33.11 -14.82
C TYR A 14 -28.35 32.16 -14.58
N PRO A 15 -27.12 32.70 -14.50
CA PRO A 15 -25.88 31.92 -14.44
C PRO A 15 -25.83 30.93 -13.26
N HIS A 16 -26.54 31.20 -12.16
CA HIS A 16 -26.67 30.31 -11.01
C HIS A 16 -27.66 29.15 -11.21
N LEU A 17 -28.68 29.31 -12.06
CA LEU A 17 -29.62 28.22 -12.38
C LEU A 17 -28.97 27.22 -13.35
N TYR A 18 -28.20 27.71 -14.33
CA TYR A 18 -27.42 26.86 -15.24
C TYR A 18 -26.44 25.95 -14.49
N THR A 19 -25.68 26.50 -13.53
CA THR A 19 -24.73 25.72 -12.73
C THR A 19 -25.42 24.68 -11.87
N LEU A 20 -26.51 25.03 -11.20
CA LEU A 20 -27.29 24.12 -10.36
C LEU A 20 -27.88 22.96 -11.18
N ILE A 21 -28.40 23.24 -12.37
CA ILE A 21 -28.91 22.21 -13.29
C ILE A 21 -27.77 21.32 -13.79
N GLY A 22 -26.63 21.90 -14.18
CA GLY A 22 -25.45 21.14 -14.59
C GLY A 22 -24.91 20.21 -13.50
N LEU A 23 -24.78 20.71 -12.26
CA LEU A 23 -24.31 19.93 -11.11
C LEU A 23 -25.29 18.82 -10.73
N SER A 24 -26.58 19.12 -10.69
CA SER A 24 -27.61 18.12 -10.37
C SER A 24 -27.67 17.01 -11.42
N LEU A 25 -27.58 17.36 -12.71
CA LEU A 25 -27.51 16.38 -13.80
C LEU A 25 -26.24 15.52 -13.68
N LEU A 26 -25.09 16.13 -13.39
CA LEU A 26 -23.82 15.42 -13.23
C LEU A 26 -23.87 14.41 -12.07
N ILE A 27 -24.40 14.83 -10.92
CA ILE A 27 -24.58 13.94 -9.76
C ILE A 27 -25.54 12.80 -10.11
N LEU A 28 -26.64 13.11 -10.82
CA LEU A 28 -27.62 12.11 -11.23
C LEU A 28 -27.01 11.08 -12.20
N ILE A 29 -26.25 11.53 -13.20
CA ILE A 29 -25.52 10.64 -14.13
C ILE A 29 -24.52 9.77 -13.37
N SER A 30 -23.73 10.36 -12.47
CA SER A 30 -22.77 9.63 -11.65
C SER A 30 -23.44 8.57 -10.76
N TRP A 31 -24.59 8.91 -10.17
CA TRP A 31 -25.39 8.00 -9.34
C TRP A 31 -25.99 6.85 -10.16
N VAL A 32 -26.58 7.15 -11.32
CA VAL A 32 -27.13 6.14 -12.24
C VAL A 32 -26.03 5.22 -12.75
N ALA A 33 -24.87 5.77 -13.12
CA ALA A 33 -23.72 4.98 -13.54
C ALA A 33 -23.23 4.06 -12.43
N ASN A 34 -23.12 4.54 -11.18
CA ASN A 34 -22.76 3.71 -10.02
C ASN A 34 -23.73 2.53 -9.86
N TRP A 35 -25.03 2.81 -9.93
CA TRP A 35 -26.06 1.79 -9.80
C TRP A 35 -26.00 0.77 -10.94
N LEU A 36 -25.83 1.24 -12.19
CA LEU A 36 -25.74 0.39 -13.37
C LEU A 36 -24.50 -0.50 -13.32
N VAL A 37 -23.33 0.08 -13.03
CA VAL A 37 -22.05 -0.63 -12.96
C VAL A 37 -22.09 -1.68 -11.85
N LYS A 38 -22.60 -1.35 -10.65
CA LYS A 38 -22.77 -2.35 -9.58
C LYS A 38 -23.75 -3.44 -9.99
N ARG A 39 -24.86 -3.09 -10.63
CA ARG A 39 -25.87 -4.06 -11.07
C ARG A 39 -25.33 -4.99 -12.15
N ILE A 40 -24.56 -4.49 -13.11
CA ILE A 40 -23.96 -5.29 -14.19
C ILE A 40 -22.76 -6.08 -13.68
N LEU A 41 -21.77 -5.45 -13.06
CA LEU A 41 -20.54 -6.12 -12.60
C LEU A 41 -20.84 -7.18 -11.54
N VAL A 42 -21.64 -6.87 -10.52
CA VAL A 42 -21.92 -7.84 -9.45
C VAL A 42 -22.73 -9.02 -9.98
N ARG A 43 -23.74 -8.78 -10.82
CA ARG A 43 -24.57 -9.88 -11.39
C ARG A 43 -23.82 -10.67 -12.45
N GLY A 44 -23.06 -10.01 -13.32
CA GLY A 44 -22.28 -10.63 -14.38
C GLY A 44 -21.17 -11.51 -13.82
N VAL A 45 -20.41 -10.99 -12.85
CA VAL A 45 -19.34 -11.77 -12.23
C VAL A 45 -19.89 -12.90 -11.36
N TYR A 46 -21.00 -12.69 -10.63
CA TYR A 46 -21.66 -13.79 -9.91
C TYR A 46 -22.11 -14.93 -10.85
N ARG A 47 -22.60 -14.60 -12.05
CA ARG A 47 -23.05 -15.58 -13.05
C ARG A 47 -21.88 -16.39 -13.64
N ILE A 48 -20.73 -15.73 -13.87
CA ILE A 48 -19.52 -16.39 -14.41
C ILE A 48 -18.84 -17.24 -13.34
N LEU A 49 -18.71 -16.74 -12.12
CA LEU A 49 -18.04 -17.44 -11.02
C LEU A 49 -18.82 -18.66 -10.53
N LYS A 50 -20.16 -18.64 -10.55
CA LYS A 50 -20.96 -19.82 -10.19
C LYS A 50 -20.65 -21.04 -11.06
N ASN A 51 -20.16 -20.82 -12.28
CA ASN A 51 -19.84 -21.89 -13.22
C ASN A 51 -18.34 -22.25 -13.28
N SER A 52 -17.47 -21.60 -12.50
CA SER A 52 -16.02 -21.87 -12.50
C SER A 52 -15.57 -22.54 -11.20
N GLU A 53 -14.51 -23.35 -11.27
CA GLU A 53 -13.92 -23.99 -10.09
C GLU A 53 -13.41 -22.98 -9.05
N LEU A 54 -13.11 -21.75 -9.49
CA LEU A 54 -12.71 -20.62 -8.64
C LEU A 54 -13.86 -20.12 -7.75
N GLY A 55 -15.11 -20.16 -8.21
CA GLY A 55 -16.28 -19.76 -7.42
C GLY A 55 -16.56 -20.63 -6.19
N ARG A 56 -15.98 -21.85 -6.17
CA ARG A 56 -16.03 -22.77 -5.03
C ARG A 56 -15.01 -22.38 -3.94
N TYR A 57 -13.98 -21.61 -4.29
CA TYR A 57 -12.94 -21.12 -3.38
C TYR A 57 -13.17 -19.70 -2.85
N SER A 58 -13.99 -18.89 -3.55
CA SER A 58 -14.13 -17.44 -3.33
C SER A 58 -15.42 -17.04 -2.63
N SER A 59 -15.68 -17.52 -1.41
CA SER A 59 -16.95 -17.18 -0.73
C SER A 59 -17.03 -15.75 -0.15
N LEU A 60 -15.95 -14.94 -0.13
CA LEU A 60 -15.97 -13.65 0.57
C LEU A 60 -15.30 -12.47 -0.17
N ALA A 61 -14.33 -12.73 -1.03
CA ALA A 61 -13.42 -11.67 -1.51
C ALA A 61 -13.76 -11.08 -2.89
N ASP A 62 -14.51 -11.79 -3.75
CA ASP A 62 -14.91 -11.28 -5.07
C ASP A 62 -15.84 -10.07 -4.96
N SER A 63 -16.67 -10.02 -3.91
CA SER A 63 -17.56 -8.88 -3.69
C SER A 63 -16.79 -7.58 -3.41
N SER A 64 -15.65 -7.65 -2.71
CA SER A 64 -14.91 -6.47 -2.28
C SER A 64 -14.15 -5.83 -3.43
N PHE A 65 -13.38 -6.60 -4.21
CA PHE A 65 -12.65 -6.09 -5.37
C PHE A 65 -13.61 -5.46 -6.38
N ILE A 66 -14.65 -6.19 -6.77
CA ILE A 66 -15.58 -5.76 -7.83
C ILE A 66 -16.40 -4.56 -7.38
N ARG A 67 -16.89 -4.53 -6.12
CA ARG A 67 -17.60 -3.36 -5.59
C ARG A 67 -16.70 -2.13 -5.51
N ARG A 68 -15.41 -2.30 -5.23
CA ARG A 68 -14.43 -1.20 -5.22
C ARG A 68 -14.22 -0.69 -6.64
N MET A 69 -13.92 -1.56 -7.61
CA MET A 69 -13.73 -1.15 -9.00
C MET A 69 -14.97 -0.47 -9.58
N ALA A 70 -16.17 -0.89 -9.19
CA ALA A 70 -17.42 -0.25 -9.59
C ALA A 70 -17.51 1.22 -9.16
N ASN A 71 -16.88 1.63 -8.07
CA ASN A 71 -16.87 3.01 -7.60
C ASN A 71 -15.90 3.92 -8.38
N ILE A 72 -15.04 3.37 -9.23
CA ILE A 72 -14.13 4.17 -10.09
C ILE A 72 -14.92 4.88 -11.20
N VAL A 73 -15.95 4.24 -11.76
CA VAL A 73 -16.73 4.82 -12.87
C VAL A 73 -17.44 6.13 -12.47
N PRO A 74 -18.18 6.19 -11.34
CA PRO A 74 -18.77 7.45 -10.85
C PRO A 74 -17.74 8.55 -10.61
N ALA A 75 -16.57 8.17 -10.08
CA ALA A 75 -15.46 9.10 -9.87
C ALA A 75 -14.96 9.68 -11.20
N LEU A 76 -14.68 8.84 -12.21
CA LEU A 76 -14.28 9.33 -13.54
C LEU A 76 -15.31 10.28 -14.16
N ILE A 77 -16.61 9.96 -14.02
CA ILE A 77 -17.70 10.83 -14.49
C ILE A 77 -17.67 12.19 -13.78
N LEU A 78 -17.49 12.22 -12.46
CA LEU A 78 -17.41 13.48 -11.71
C LEU A 78 -16.19 14.31 -12.14
N SER A 79 -15.02 13.67 -12.27
CA SER A 79 -13.77 14.34 -12.65
C SER A 79 -13.80 14.92 -14.06
N ALA A 80 -14.44 14.22 -15.01
CA ALA A 80 -14.56 14.68 -16.39
C ALA A 80 -15.72 15.69 -16.56
N GLY A 81 -16.85 15.46 -15.89
CA GLY A 81 -18.05 16.26 -16.07
C GLY A 81 -18.00 17.61 -15.37
N ILE A 82 -17.23 17.77 -14.29
CA ILE A 82 -17.10 19.06 -13.58
C ILE A 82 -16.50 20.17 -14.46
N VAL A 83 -15.68 19.81 -15.45
CA VAL A 83 -15.04 20.75 -16.39
C VAL A 83 -16.03 21.34 -17.39
N ILE A 84 -17.12 20.61 -17.66
CA ILE A 84 -18.13 20.99 -18.68
C ILE A 84 -19.13 22.00 -18.10
N ILE A 85 -19.23 22.11 -16.78
CA ILE A 85 -20.19 23.00 -16.12
C ILE A 85 -19.61 24.43 -16.07
N PRO A 86 -20.22 25.41 -16.77
CA PRO A 86 -19.78 26.79 -16.77
C PRO A 86 -20.04 27.45 -15.40
N ASN A 87 -19.41 28.59 -15.15
CA ASN A 87 -19.53 29.38 -13.92
C ASN A 87 -19.11 28.66 -12.61
N ILE A 88 -18.34 27.58 -12.70
CA ILE A 88 -17.65 27.01 -11.55
C ILE A 88 -16.26 27.64 -11.43
N SER A 89 -15.88 28.04 -10.20
CA SER A 89 -14.54 28.55 -9.94
C SER A 89 -13.48 27.53 -10.35
N PRO A 90 -12.40 27.92 -11.05
CA PRO A 90 -11.31 27.02 -11.42
C PRO A 90 -10.73 26.25 -10.22
N VAL A 91 -10.72 26.87 -9.04
CA VAL A 91 -10.28 26.23 -7.79
C VAL A 91 -11.21 25.09 -7.40
N ALA A 92 -12.53 25.26 -7.52
CA ALA A 92 -13.49 24.20 -7.19
C ALA A 92 -13.40 23.02 -8.17
N VAL A 93 -13.19 23.29 -9.46
CA VAL A 93 -12.93 22.26 -10.48
C VAL A 93 -11.69 21.45 -10.11
N ALA A 94 -10.56 22.13 -9.81
CA ALA A 94 -9.31 21.48 -9.42
C ALA A 94 -9.48 20.63 -8.15
N VAL A 95 -10.17 21.14 -7.12
CA VAL A 95 -10.44 20.39 -5.88
C VAL A 95 -11.24 19.11 -6.17
N VAL A 96 -12.30 19.20 -6.98
CA VAL A 96 -13.11 18.02 -7.34
C VAL A 96 -12.26 17.00 -8.09
N GLN A 97 -11.46 17.43 -9.07
CA GLN A 97 -10.59 16.53 -9.84
C GLN A 97 -9.53 15.87 -8.96
N ASN A 98 -8.90 16.62 -8.07
CA ASN A 98 -7.85 16.14 -7.18
C ASN A 98 -8.39 15.14 -6.15
N VAL A 99 -9.51 15.46 -5.51
CA VAL A 99 -10.18 14.55 -4.56
C VAL A 99 -10.63 13.27 -5.25
N THR A 100 -11.19 13.40 -6.45
CA THR A 100 -11.70 12.27 -7.22
C THR A 100 -10.56 11.36 -7.70
N THR A 101 -9.45 11.95 -8.15
CA THR A 101 -8.23 11.21 -8.53
C THR A 101 -7.64 10.48 -7.34
N ALA A 102 -7.50 11.15 -6.18
CA ALA A 102 -7.05 10.51 -4.95
C ALA A 102 -7.97 9.34 -4.53
N PHE A 103 -9.29 9.50 -4.67
CA PHE A 103 -10.26 8.45 -4.40
C PHE A 103 -10.10 7.24 -5.36
N ILE A 104 -9.85 7.49 -6.65
CA ILE A 104 -9.59 6.43 -7.64
C ILE A 104 -8.33 5.66 -7.27
N VAL A 105 -7.23 6.36 -6.97
CA VAL A 105 -5.96 5.75 -6.54
C VAL A 105 -6.16 4.86 -5.31
N LEU A 106 -6.85 5.36 -4.28
CA LEU A 106 -7.17 4.60 -3.08
C LEU A 106 -7.99 3.34 -3.41
N THR A 107 -8.99 3.49 -4.26
CA THR A 107 -9.88 2.40 -4.66
C THR A 107 -9.13 1.31 -5.41
N ILE A 108 -8.22 1.67 -6.30
CA ILE A 108 -7.30 0.76 -7.01
C ILE A 108 -6.40 0.02 -6.02
N ALA A 109 -5.75 0.75 -5.11
CA ALA A 109 -4.84 0.17 -4.13
C ALA A 109 -5.54 -0.85 -3.22
N LEU A 110 -6.73 -0.52 -2.71
CA LEU A 110 -7.57 -1.44 -1.93
C LEU A 110 -8.03 -2.63 -2.77
N GLY A 111 -8.31 -2.41 -4.06
CA GLY A 111 -8.62 -3.46 -5.02
C GLY A 111 -7.47 -4.47 -5.15
N ILE A 112 -6.26 -4.01 -5.45
CA ILE A 112 -5.07 -4.87 -5.56
C ILE A 112 -4.80 -5.58 -4.22
N GLY A 113 -4.92 -4.88 -3.08
CA GLY A 113 -4.78 -5.47 -1.76
C GLY A 113 -5.78 -6.62 -1.50
N SER A 114 -7.03 -6.48 -1.99
CA SER A 114 -8.02 -7.56 -1.91
C SER A 114 -7.66 -8.74 -2.81
N LEU A 115 -7.18 -8.51 -4.04
CA LEU A 115 -6.71 -9.58 -4.93
C LEU A 115 -5.54 -10.36 -4.33
N LEU A 116 -4.56 -9.66 -3.76
CA LEU A 116 -3.43 -10.30 -3.08
C LEU A 116 -3.87 -11.15 -1.88
N THR A 117 -4.96 -10.77 -1.21
CA THR A 117 -5.56 -11.58 -0.14
C THR A 117 -6.15 -12.87 -0.71
N ILE A 118 -6.86 -12.80 -1.83
CA ILE A 118 -7.41 -13.97 -2.52
C ILE A 118 -6.29 -14.93 -2.94
N VAL A 119 -5.21 -14.39 -3.52
CA VAL A 119 -4.04 -15.19 -3.92
C VAL A 119 -3.44 -15.92 -2.71
N ASN A 120 -3.30 -15.22 -1.58
CA ASN A 120 -2.81 -15.83 -0.34
C ASN A 120 -3.74 -16.95 0.16
N GLU A 121 -5.06 -16.72 0.19
CA GLU A 121 -6.04 -17.71 0.62
C GLU A 121 -6.06 -18.94 -0.30
N ALA A 122 -6.04 -18.72 -1.62
CA ALA A 122 -5.97 -19.79 -2.60
C ALA A 122 -4.67 -20.60 -2.49
N TYR A 123 -3.55 -19.94 -2.20
CA TYR A 123 -2.28 -20.61 -1.94
C TYR A 123 -2.34 -21.48 -0.67
N ASN A 124 -2.86 -20.93 0.44
CA ASN A 124 -2.91 -21.63 1.73
C ASN A 124 -3.83 -22.85 1.76
N LYS A 125 -4.73 -23.00 0.79
CA LYS A 125 -5.57 -24.20 0.64
C LYS A 125 -4.84 -25.38 -0.02
N ARG A 126 -3.63 -25.19 -0.55
CA ARG A 126 -2.84 -26.28 -1.15
C ARG A 126 -2.25 -27.18 -0.05
N PRO A 127 -2.13 -28.50 -0.27
CA PRO A 127 -1.57 -29.43 0.72
C PRO A 127 -0.17 -29.01 1.19
N ASP A 128 0.66 -28.55 0.25
CA ASP A 128 2.07 -28.22 0.48
C ASP A 128 2.30 -26.79 1.01
N ALA A 129 1.24 -26.00 1.20
CA ALA A 129 1.37 -24.57 1.55
C ALA A 129 2.07 -24.33 2.90
N HIS A 130 1.95 -25.28 3.83
CA HIS A 130 2.60 -25.24 5.14
C HIS A 130 4.14 -25.28 5.04
N LEU A 131 4.68 -25.86 3.97
CA LEU A 131 6.12 -25.98 3.77
C LEU A 131 6.76 -24.67 3.27
N LYS A 132 5.98 -23.76 2.68
CA LYS A 132 6.47 -22.50 2.09
C LYS A 132 5.47 -21.35 2.34
N PRO A 133 5.43 -20.76 3.55
CA PRO A 133 4.48 -19.70 3.86
C PRO A 133 4.79 -18.42 3.06
N ILE A 134 3.87 -18.01 2.17
CA ILE A 134 4.03 -16.79 1.35
C ILE A 134 3.41 -15.53 1.97
N LYS A 135 2.75 -15.67 3.13
CA LYS A 135 1.99 -14.58 3.78
C LYS A 135 2.86 -13.35 4.04
N GLY A 136 4.10 -13.54 4.49
CA GLY A 136 5.05 -12.45 4.76
C GLY A 136 5.36 -11.63 3.50
N TYR A 137 5.68 -12.29 2.39
CA TYR A 137 5.95 -11.63 1.11
C TYR A 137 4.74 -10.83 0.59
N ILE A 138 3.54 -11.42 0.68
CA ILE A 138 2.31 -10.74 0.28
C ILE A 138 2.05 -9.51 1.16
N GLN A 139 2.36 -9.59 2.46
CA GLN A 139 2.19 -8.45 3.37
C GLN A 139 3.17 -7.31 3.04
N VAL A 140 4.44 -7.62 2.77
CA VAL A 140 5.42 -6.62 2.32
C VAL A 140 4.97 -5.95 1.02
N LEU A 141 4.47 -6.73 0.05
CA LEU A 141 3.95 -6.19 -1.20
C LEU A 141 2.74 -5.27 -0.99
N LYS A 142 1.81 -5.63 -0.09
CA LYS A 142 0.67 -4.78 0.27
C LYS A 142 1.12 -3.46 0.88
N ILE A 143 2.12 -3.49 1.77
CA ILE A 143 2.68 -2.27 2.38
C ILE A 143 3.26 -1.37 1.30
N ALA A 144 4.04 -1.92 0.36
CA ALA A 144 4.60 -1.15 -0.75
C ALA A 144 3.51 -0.51 -1.62
N ILE A 145 2.45 -1.25 -1.97
CA ILE A 145 1.31 -0.74 -2.75
C ILE A 145 0.60 0.40 -2.02
N TYR A 146 0.33 0.25 -0.72
CA TYR A 146 -0.33 1.31 0.06
C TYR A 146 0.55 2.54 0.27
N ALA A 147 1.87 2.36 0.43
CA ALA A 147 2.81 3.47 0.50
C ALA A 147 2.83 4.28 -0.82
N ILE A 148 2.90 3.59 -1.97
CA ILE A 148 2.84 4.25 -3.29
C ILE A 148 1.49 4.96 -3.46
N ALA A 149 0.39 4.31 -3.10
CA ALA A 149 -0.94 4.91 -3.19
C ALA A 149 -1.06 6.17 -2.32
N ALA A 150 -0.53 6.16 -1.10
CA ALA A 150 -0.52 7.33 -0.22
C ALA A 150 0.26 8.49 -0.85
N ILE A 151 1.43 8.23 -1.45
CA ILE A 151 2.22 9.26 -2.15
C ILE A 151 1.44 9.83 -3.33
N LEU A 152 0.84 8.97 -4.16
CA LEU A 152 0.02 9.38 -5.30
C LEU A 152 -1.21 10.22 -4.88
N MET A 153 -1.85 9.85 -3.76
CA MET A 153 -2.97 10.62 -3.20
C MET A 153 -2.51 12.01 -2.75
N ILE A 154 -1.43 12.10 -1.97
CA ILE A 154 -0.90 13.39 -1.50
C ILE A 154 -0.46 14.25 -2.68
N ALA A 155 0.21 13.66 -3.66
CA ALA A 155 0.63 14.32 -4.89
C ALA A 155 -0.57 14.92 -5.65
N SER A 156 -1.64 14.14 -5.80
CA SER A 156 -2.87 14.59 -6.45
C SER A 156 -3.57 15.70 -5.66
N LEU A 157 -3.62 15.62 -4.32
CA LEU A 157 -4.30 16.62 -3.50
C LEU A 157 -3.58 17.97 -3.47
N ILE A 158 -2.25 17.96 -3.48
CA ILE A 158 -1.41 19.18 -3.45
C ILE A 158 -1.10 19.68 -4.88
N ASP A 159 -1.60 19.00 -5.90
CA ASP A 159 -1.33 19.30 -7.32
C ASP A 159 0.16 19.36 -7.64
N ARG A 160 0.91 18.37 -7.13
CA ARG A 160 2.36 18.22 -7.35
C ARG A 160 2.66 16.89 -7.99
N SER A 161 3.76 16.82 -8.74
CA SER A 161 4.14 15.56 -9.36
C SER A 161 4.53 14.54 -8.27
N PRO A 162 4.08 13.28 -8.36
CA PRO A 162 4.47 12.24 -7.43
C PRO A 162 5.98 12.02 -7.38
N LEU A 163 6.66 12.24 -8.50
CA LEU A 163 8.11 12.12 -8.61
C LEU A 163 8.85 13.13 -7.75
N ILE A 164 8.32 14.36 -7.59
CA ILE A 164 8.91 15.37 -6.70
C ILE A 164 8.78 14.95 -5.23
N LEU A 165 7.62 14.40 -4.83
CA LEU A 165 7.45 13.91 -3.47
C LEU A 165 8.33 12.68 -3.20
N LEU A 166 8.39 11.75 -4.17
CA LEU A 166 9.21 10.55 -4.06
C LEU A 166 10.70 10.88 -4.03
N SER A 167 11.15 11.86 -4.81
CA SER A 167 12.55 12.31 -4.80
C SER A 167 12.91 13.00 -3.49
N GLY A 168 12.03 13.85 -2.95
CA GLY A 168 12.24 14.47 -1.63
C GLY A 168 12.29 13.45 -0.50
N LEU A 169 11.32 12.53 -0.46
CA LEU A 169 11.29 11.46 0.55
C LEU A 169 12.49 10.51 0.40
N GLY A 170 12.86 10.18 -0.84
CA GLY A 170 14.04 9.36 -1.15
C GLY A 170 15.35 10.02 -0.76
N ALA A 171 15.50 11.33 -1.02
CA ALA A 171 16.67 12.10 -0.60
C ALA A 171 16.77 12.16 0.93
N MET A 172 15.67 12.43 1.63
CA MET A 172 15.64 12.38 3.11
C MET A 172 15.96 10.99 3.64
N ALA A 173 15.41 9.93 3.05
CA ALA A 173 15.70 8.56 3.43
C ALA A 173 17.17 8.20 3.19
N ALA A 174 17.77 8.62 2.08
CA ALA A 174 19.18 8.41 1.80
C ALA A 174 20.08 9.15 2.80
N VAL A 175 19.76 10.42 3.11
CA VAL A 175 20.49 11.19 4.14
C VAL A 175 20.38 10.53 5.51
N LEU A 176 19.18 10.08 5.91
CA LEU A 176 18.99 9.36 7.17
C LEU A 176 19.77 8.04 7.18
N LEU A 177 19.76 7.29 6.08
CA LEU A 177 20.53 6.07 5.94
C LEU A 177 22.03 6.35 6.11
N LEU A 178 22.55 7.41 5.49
CA LEU A 178 23.95 7.82 5.63
C LEU A 178 24.30 8.17 7.09
N ILE A 179 23.43 8.91 7.79
CA ILE A 179 23.65 9.29 9.20
C ILE A 179 23.62 8.06 10.11
N PHE A 180 22.72 7.11 9.85
CA PHE A 180 22.52 5.92 10.68
C PHE A 180 23.25 4.67 10.18
N GLN A 181 24.13 4.79 9.18
CA GLN A 181 24.73 3.63 8.50
C GLN A 181 25.44 2.69 9.48
N ASP A 182 26.26 3.23 10.40
CA ASP A 182 27.05 2.45 11.34
C ASP A 182 26.16 1.77 12.37
N THR A 183 25.06 2.43 12.74
CA THR A 183 24.06 1.89 13.67
C THR A 183 23.31 0.72 13.02
N LEU A 184 22.86 0.89 11.77
CA LEU A 184 22.19 -0.17 11.00
C LEU A 184 23.11 -1.37 10.77
N LEU A 185 24.38 -1.15 10.42
CA LEU A 185 25.37 -2.23 10.27
C LEU A 185 25.58 -3.00 11.58
N SER A 186 25.68 -2.29 12.72
CA SER A 186 25.83 -2.94 14.02
C SER A 186 24.60 -3.77 14.43
N LEU A 187 23.39 -3.32 14.07
CA LEU A 187 22.15 -4.03 14.32
C LEU A 187 22.04 -5.29 13.47
N VAL A 188 22.39 -5.21 12.18
CA VAL A 188 22.38 -6.38 11.30
C VAL A 188 23.42 -7.41 11.76
N ALA A 189 24.61 -6.97 12.18
CA ALA A 189 25.64 -7.86 12.71
C ALA A 189 25.17 -8.59 13.99
N SER A 190 24.54 -7.90 14.94
CA SER A 190 24.04 -8.53 16.16
C SER A 190 22.93 -9.55 15.90
N VAL A 191 22.00 -9.24 14.99
CA VAL A 191 20.94 -10.18 14.57
C VAL A 191 21.53 -11.40 13.85
N GLN A 192 22.52 -11.21 12.97
CA GLN A 192 23.17 -12.32 12.28
C GLN A 192 23.90 -13.26 13.25
N ILE A 193 24.64 -12.72 14.21
CA ILE A 193 25.36 -13.54 15.20
C ILE A 193 24.38 -14.30 16.10
N SER A 194 23.32 -13.64 16.55
CA SER A 194 22.26 -14.29 17.36
C SER A 194 21.43 -15.30 16.58
N SER A 195 21.24 -15.12 15.27
CA SER A 195 20.35 -15.98 14.46
C SER A 195 21.08 -17.15 13.80
N ASN A 196 22.38 -17.03 13.54
CA ASN A 196 23.16 -18.08 12.89
C ASN A 196 23.77 -19.09 13.87
N ASP A 197 23.52 -18.94 15.17
CA ASP A 197 23.95 -19.90 16.20
C ASP A 197 25.43 -20.27 16.04
N LEU A 198 26.26 -19.27 15.69
CA LEU A 198 27.68 -19.41 15.39
C LEU A 198 28.47 -19.88 16.62
N ILE A 199 27.87 -19.72 17.80
CA ILE A 199 28.45 -19.98 19.10
C ILE A 199 27.31 -20.35 20.04
N ARG A 200 27.42 -21.47 20.76
CA ARG A 200 26.48 -21.92 21.77
C ARG A 200 27.11 -21.85 23.16
N VAL A 201 26.27 -21.81 24.19
CA VAL A 201 26.73 -21.98 25.57
C VAL A 201 27.35 -23.37 25.69
N GLY A 202 28.59 -23.42 26.17
CA GLY A 202 29.41 -24.63 26.26
C GLY A 202 30.39 -24.85 25.10
N ASP A 203 30.39 -24.00 24.06
CA ASP A 203 31.45 -24.04 23.04
C ASP A 203 32.73 -23.40 23.61
N TRP A 204 33.88 -23.99 23.28
CA TRP A 204 35.18 -23.39 23.55
C TRP A 204 35.53 -22.41 22.43
N ILE A 205 35.82 -21.16 22.77
CA ILE A 205 36.21 -20.13 21.81
C ILE A 205 37.53 -19.46 22.18
N GLU A 206 38.33 -19.19 21.15
CA GLU A 206 39.59 -18.46 21.26
C GLU A 206 39.53 -17.17 20.42
N MET A 207 39.75 -16.03 21.06
CA MET A 207 39.91 -14.72 20.43
C MET A 207 41.13 -13.99 20.98
N ALA A 208 42.26 -14.23 20.32
CA ALA A 208 43.56 -13.62 20.63
C ALA A 208 43.54 -12.09 20.80
N PRO A 209 42.80 -11.29 19.99
CA PRO A 209 42.78 -9.83 20.16
C PRO A 209 42.12 -9.35 21.46
N LEU A 210 41.36 -10.21 22.14
CA LEU A 210 40.59 -9.87 23.34
C LEU A 210 41.01 -10.70 24.57
N ASN A 211 42.09 -11.48 24.48
CA ASN A 211 42.54 -12.41 25.53
C ASN A 211 41.38 -13.26 26.10
N ALA A 212 40.53 -13.77 25.20
CA ALA A 212 39.47 -14.71 25.56
C ALA A 212 39.83 -16.09 25.01
N ASP A 213 39.99 -17.07 25.89
CA ASP A 213 40.31 -18.46 25.54
C ASP A 213 39.66 -19.39 26.58
N GLY A 214 38.45 -19.86 26.27
CA GLY A 214 37.69 -20.69 27.19
C GLY A 214 36.23 -20.92 26.82
N ASP A 215 35.48 -21.46 27.77
CA ASP A 215 34.09 -21.89 27.57
C ASP A 215 33.12 -20.71 27.58
N VAL A 216 32.17 -20.71 26.64
CA VAL A 216 31.05 -19.75 26.65
C VAL A 216 30.07 -20.13 27.76
N ILE A 217 29.91 -19.23 28.73
CA ILE A 217 29.01 -19.43 29.88
C ILE A 217 27.66 -18.73 29.74
N ASP A 218 27.58 -17.70 28.90
CA ASP A 218 26.37 -16.89 28.74
C ASP A 218 26.40 -16.12 27.40
N ILE A 219 25.26 -16.05 26.70
CA ILE A 219 25.08 -15.32 25.45
C ILE A 219 23.92 -14.35 25.64
N ALA A 220 24.24 -13.06 25.74
CA ALA A 220 23.26 -11.98 25.77
C ALA A 220 23.14 -11.32 24.39
N LEU A 221 22.12 -10.47 24.21
CA LEU A 221 21.80 -9.83 22.92
C LEU A 221 22.98 -9.03 22.30
N HIS A 222 23.90 -8.53 23.12
CA HIS A 222 25.01 -7.66 22.67
C HIS A 222 26.37 -8.03 23.29
N THR A 223 26.45 -9.09 24.09
CA THR A 223 27.67 -9.57 24.72
C THR A 223 27.70 -11.08 24.85
N VAL A 224 28.89 -11.66 24.77
CA VAL A 224 29.18 -13.06 25.10
C VAL A 224 30.10 -13.07 26.31
N LYS A 225 29.80 -13.89 27.32
CA LYS A 225 30.69 -14.12 28.46
C LYS A 225 31.46 -15.41 28.27
N VAL A 226 32.77 -15.32 28.38
CA VAL A 226 33.71 -16.44 28.26
C VAL A 226 34.39 -16.64 29.61
N GLN A 227 34.41 -17.88 30.10
CA GLN A 227 35.23 -18.26 31.23
C GLN A 227 36.56 -18.79 30.71
N ASN A 228 37.62 -18.02 30.90
CA ASN A 228 38.97 -18.41 30.50
C ASN A 228 39.46 -19.65 31.28
N TRP A 229 40.51 -20.30 30.79
CA TRP A 229 41.20 -21.38 31.51
C TRP A 229 41.52 -21.01 32.98
N ASP A 230 41.92 -19.75 33.22
CA ASP A 230 42.31 -19.24 34.55
C ASP A 230 41.09 -18.89 35.44
N LYS A 231 39.88 -19.26 34.98
CA LYS A 231 38.57 -18.99 35.59
C LYS A 231 38.18 -17.51 35.62
N THR A 232 38.92 -16.62 34.96
CA THR A 232 38.47 -15.22 34.78
C THR A 232 37.31 -15.15 33.79
N ILE A 233 36.48 -14.10 33.91
CA ILE A 233 35.33 -13.88 33.03
C ILE A 233 35.62 -12.71 32.10
N SER A 234 35.71 -13.01 30.79
CA SER A 234 35.84 -12.02 29.73
C SER A 234 34.47 -11.69 29.13
N VAL A 235 34.17 -10.40 29.00
CA VAL A 235 32.91 -9.92 28.40
C VAL A 235 33.21 -9.36 27.02
N ILE A 236 32.75 -10.03 25.98
CA ILE A 236 33.07 -9.70 24.60
C ILE A 236 31.84 -9.09 23.92
N PRO A 237 31.92 -7.86 23.39
CA PRO A 237 30.84 -7.29 22.60
C PRO A 237 30.61 -8.10 21.32
N THR A 238 29.36 -8.46 21.03
CA THR A 238 29.03 -9.34 19.89
C THR A 238 29.52 -8.78 18.56
N LYS A 239 29.62 -7.45 18.39
CA LYS A 239 30.16 -6.79 17.19
C LYS A 239 31.65 -7.09 16.87
N ARG A 240 32.37 -7.76 17.77
CA ARG A 240 33.79 -8.10 17.61
C ARG A 240 34.05 -9.58 17.30
N PHE A 241 33.00 -10.39 17.29
CA PHE A 241 32.99 -11.69 16.62
C PHE A 241 32.77 -11.47 15.12
#